data_AF-A0A150GJT3-F1
#
_entry.id   AF-A0A150GJT3-F1
#
_cell.length_a   1.000
_cell.length_b   1.000
_cell.length_c   1.000
_cell.angle_alpha   90.00
_cell.angle_beta   90.00
_cell.angle_gamma   90.00
#
_symmetry.space_group_name_H-M   'P 1'
#
loop_
_entity.id
_entity.type
_entity.pdbx_description
1 polymer ?
#
loop_
_entity_poly.entity_id
_entity_poly.type
_entity_poly.pdbx_seq_one_letter_code
_entity_poly.pdbx_strand_id
1 'polypeptide(L)'
;MENVFPLAAEALHAAWHHLSLPRAVAQAASGAAVAEAADWWRLVAAVVDWAVPCSVGVLSDMFSFGGRLAVDWESLPGYDVLSLPSKPPPVVAAALDGGLLRCLERLMRRAGRDPQGPEATLLQGLAHRLPKIQGHAFWSYLAPLLAYGAPHQAAALLATLRKLLRTARSRVFGADIPVAEADTHERLSLVITSFVICFLTGFAKAIKESKEITTDAAPEDQPPSPASQQLLSMLSCAACEWLPELSQSLLQSLLSSGMASPRLVSTLLLCISLLEGRCGIQPQPCAAANRNPPDDDDAGGEASGGGEAADDGGWRALLMEEVGAVPLLNATLRMVPRVAELDTERRAPLLHCLVAACCAVAAVDRGMHWPAAEAAAGRPKQQGAGDAAAEVGQSVTEAAAVQVPAAAAAGASGTAAPAATPLRSQSGLLLEAAASLHSCGDHHMAWNAECLAGYLELGGDGACEALLQAPPPPGPLASALPPPSEARRLLPGRCANPRCTNLEGDSEADLTLKACAGCGAVGYCCRPCQTAHWRAGHKEECGGMRGNGGR
;
A
#
# COMPACT_ATOMS: atom_id res chain seq x y z
N MET A 1 26.23 -25.08 -25.45
CA MET A 1 25.56 -23.95 -24.78
C MET A 1 25.45 -24.13 -23.27
N GLU A 2 25.56 -25.36 -22.73
CA GLU A 2 25.40 -25.66 -21.29
C GLU A 2 26.36 -24.90 -20.35
N ASN A 3 27.53 -24.45 -20.80
CA ASN A 3 28.51 -23.72 -19.98
C ASN A 3 28.47 -22.18 -20.14
N VAL A 4 27.52 -21.62 -20.90
CA VAL A 4 27.51 -20.17 -21.18
C VAL A 4 27.13 -19.36 -19.94
N PHE A 5 26.14 -19.83 -19.16
CA PHE A 5 25.70 -19.11 -17.97
C PHE A 5 26.76 -19.08 -16.86
N PRO A 6 27.37 -20.20 -16.42
CA PRO A 6 28.40 -20.16 -15.38
C PRO A 6 29.57 -19.26 -15.75
N LEU A 7 30.07 -19.36 -16.99
CA LEU A 7 31.15 -18.51 -17.49
C LEU A 7 30.78 -17.03 -17.47
N ALA A 8 29.58 -16.68 -17.93
CA ALA A 8 29.10 -15.31 -17.92
C ALA A 8 28.91 -14.78 -16.48
N ALA A 9 28.37 -15.60 -15.58
CA ALA A 9 28.16 -15.26 -14.18
C ALA A 9 29.49 -15.05 -13.42
N GLU A 10 30.51 -15.87 -13.70
CA GLU A 10 31.87 -15.70 -13.18
C GLU A 10 32.54 -14.45 -13.75
N ALA A 11 32.46 -14.24 -15.06
CA ALA A 11 33.03 -13.05 -15.71
C ALA A 11 32.40 -11.76 -15.18
N LEU A 12 31.07 -11.72 -15.03
CA LEU A 12 30.35 -10.59 -14.46
C LEU A 12 30.78 -10.33 -13.00
N HIS A 13 31.01 -11.39 -12.23
CA HIS A 13 31.44 -11.26 -10.85
C HIS A 13 32.86 -10.72 -10.73
N ALA A 14 33.79 -11.25 -11.52
CA ALA A 14 35.13 -10.72 -11.59
C ALA A 14 35.10 -9.23 -12.01
N ALA A 15 34.33 -8.91 -13.06
CA ALA A 15 34.20 -7.54 -13.56
C ALA A 15 33.64 -6.58 -12.51
N TRP A 16 32.62 -6.98 -11.72
CA TRP A 16 32.02 -6.15 -10.68
C TRP A 16 33.07 -5.62 -9.69
N HIS A 17 34.01 -6.50 -9.29
CA HIS A 17 35.07 -6.10 -8.38
C HIS A 17 36.04 -5.10 -8.99
N HIS A 18 36.16 -5.02 -10.32
CA HIS A 18 37.06 -4.11 -11.02
C HIS A 18 36.40 -2.80 -11.44
N LEU A 19 35.07 -2.68 -11.35
CA LEU A 19 34.36 -1.44 -11.67
C LEU A 19 34.82 -0.29 -10.79
N SER A 20 34.92 0.89 -11.39
CA SER A 20 35.32 2.11 -10.71
C SER A 20 34.26 2.60 -9.71
N LEU A 21 32.98 2.31 -9.98
CA LEU A 21 31.84 2.88 -9.24
C LEU A 21 31.62 2.25 -7.85
N PRO A 22 31.63 0.92 -7.64
CA PRO A 22 31.53 0.32 -6.30
C PRO A 22 32.73 0.61 -5.40
N ARG A 23 33.78 1.24 -5.93
CA ARG A 23 34.99 1.66 -5.22
C ARG A 23 35.05 3.17 -4.98
N ALA A 24 34.13 3.93 -5.59
CA ALA A 24 34.11 5.39 -5.50
C ALA A 24 33.30 5.83 -4.28
N VAL A 25 33.79 6.81 -3.54
CA VAL A 25 32.99 7.48 -2.51
C VAL A 25 31.82 8.19 -3.20
N ALA A 26 30.59 7.99 -2.73
CA ALA A 26 29.34 8.36 -3.38
C ALA A 26 29.27 9.80 -3.96
N GLN A 27 30.00 10.76 -3.40
CA GLN A 27 30.07 12.15 -3.87
C GLN A 27 31.09 12.44 -5.00
N ALA A 28 31.97 11.51 -5.38
CA ALA A 28 33.08 11.75 -6.31
C ALA A 28 33.09 10.87 -7.56
N ALA A 29 32.00 10.14 -7.83
CA ALA A 29 31.92 9.27 -9.00
C ALA A 29 31.93 10.08 -10.31
N SER A 30 32.89 9.79 -11.19
CA SER A 30 32.96 10.40 -12.52
C SER A 30 31.83 9.85 -13.41
N GLY A 31 31.37 10.64 -14.39
CA GLY A 31 30.37 10.17 -15.36
C GLY A 31 30.82 8.93 -16.14
N ALA A 32 32.14 8.77 -16.35
CA ALA A 32 32.72 7.58 -16.97
C ALA A 32 32.54 6.32 -16.10
N ALA A 33 32.71 6.43 -14.78
CA ALA A 33 32.49 5.31 -13.85
C ALA A 33 31.01 4.88 -13.81
N VAL A 34 30.08 5.84 -13.92
CA VAL A 34 28.65 5.57 -14.02
C VAL A 34 28.31 4.85 -15.32
N ALA A 35 28.87 5.31 -16.45
CA ALA A 35 28.67 4.66 -17.75
C ALA A 35 29.24 3.23 -17.78
N GLU A 36 30.44 3.01 -17.22
CA GLU A 36 31.06 1.68 -17.10
C GLU A 36 30.16 0.73 -16.30
N ALA A 37 29.64 1.18 -15.15
CA ALA A 37 28.71 0.39 -14.35
C ALA A 37 27.37 0.16 -15.07
N ALA A 38 26.87 1.14 -15.83
CA ALA A 38 25.66 0.96 -16.64
C ALA A 38 25.87 -0.11 -17.73
N ASP A 39 27.03 -0.14 -18.38
CA ASP A 39 27.39 -1.17 -19.36
C ASP A 39 27.42 -2.56 -18.71
N TRP A 40 27.97 -2.67 -17.49
CA TRP A 40 27.93 -3.91 -16.71
C TRP A 40 26.50 -4.35 -16.42
N TRP A 41 25.62 -3.43 -16.00
CA TRP A 41 24.20 -3.75 -15.78
C TRP A 41 23.46 -4.14 -17.06
N ARG A 42 23.77 -3.54 -18.21
CA ARG A 42 23.22 -3.99 -19.51
C ARG A 42 23.66 -5.41 -19.84
N LEU A 43 24.91 -5.76 -19.52
CA LEU A 43 25.39 -7.13 -19.68
C LEU A 43 24.69 -8.10 -18.73
N VAL A 44 24.46 -7.72 -17.47
CA VAL A 44 23.64 -8.50 -16.53
C VAL A 44 22.25 -8.75 -17.09
N ALA A 45 21.57 -7.70 -17.58
CA ALA A 45 20.24 -7.82 -18.17
C ALA A 45 20.24 -8.75 -19.38
N ALA A 46 21.27 -8.68 -20.24
CA ALA A 46 21.43 -9.58 -21.38
C ALA A 46 21.69 -11.04 -20.94
N VAL A 47 22.49 -11.28 -19.91
CA VAL A 47 22.72 -12.63 -19.36
C VAL A 47 21.43 -13.22 -18.80
N VAL A 48 20.65 -12.42 -18.05
CA VAL A 48 19.32 -12.83 -17.56
C VAL A 48 18.36 -13.11 -18.72
N ASP A 49 18.45 -12.35 -19.80
CA ASP A 49 17.56 -12.52 -20.95
C ASP A 49 17.86 -13.76 -21.77
N TRP A 50 19.14 -14.00 -22.07
CA TRP A 50 19.58 -14.98 -23.07
C TRP A 50 20.20 -16.25 -22.49
N ALA A 51 21.00 -16.14 -21.42
CA ALA A 51 21.76 -17.27 -20.90
C ALA A 51 20.98 -18.06 -19.85
N VAL A 52 20.19 -17.38 -19.01
CA VAL A 52 19.38 -18.00 -17.96
C VAL A 52 18.36 -19.00 -18.53
N PRO A 53 17.56 -18.69 -19.58
CA PRO A 53 16.59 -19.66 -20.11
C PRO A 53 17.25 -20.93 -20.69
N CYS A 54 18.50 -20.84 -21.12
CA CYS A 54 19.25 -21.95 -21.73
C CYS A 54 20.00 -22.82 -20.71
N SER A 55 19.96 -22.46 -19.43
CA SER A 55 20.76 -23.11 -18.40
C SER A 55 20.07 -24.35 -17.86
N VAL A 56 20.73 -25.51 -17.94
CA VAL A 56 20.20 -26.81 -17.50
C VAL A 56 21.01 -27.28 -16.29
N GLY A 57 20.33 -27.54 -15.16
CA GLY A 57 20.92 -28.24 -14.02
C GLY A 57 21.87 -27.46 -13.10
N VAL A 58 22.10 -26.15 -13.33
CA VAL A 58 23.06 -25.34 -12.55
C VAL A 58 22.38 -24.41 -11.52
N LEU A 59 21.48 -24.96 -10.71
CA LEU A 59 20.63 -24.17 -9.80
C LEU A 59 21.43 -23.40 -8.72
N SER A 60 22.56 -23.95 -8.26
CA SER A 60 23.42 -23.31 -7.25
C SER A 60 24.06 -22.00 -7.76
N ASP A 61 24.54 -22.00 -9.00
CA ASP A 61 25.16 -20.81 -9.60
C ASP A 61 24.12 -19.74 -9.89
N MET A 62 22.91 -20.15 -10.29
CA MET A 62 21.77 -19.24 -10.45
C MET A 62 21.38 -18.59 -9.13
N PHE A 63 21.23 -19.38 -8.06
CA PHE A 63 20.91 -18.85 -6.74
C PHE A 63 21.98 -17.84 -6.28
N SER A 64 23.25 -18.19 -6.47
CA SER A 64 24.38 -17.32 -6.13
C SER A 64 24.39 -16.04 -6.97
N PHE A 65 24.12 -16.14 -8.27
CA PHE A 65 24.04 -15.00 -9.18
C PHE A 65 22.86 -14.08 -8.85
N GLY A 66 21.69 -14.63 -8.51
CA GLY A 66 20.53 -13.86 -8.06
C GLY A 66 20.85 -13.08 -6.79
N GLY A 67 21.62 -13.69 -5.89
CA GLY A 67 22.16 -13.03 -4.72
C GLY A 67 23.12 -11.86 -5.01
N ARG A 68 23.73 -11.80 -6.20
CA ARG A 68 24.58 -10.69 -6.65
C ARG A 68 23.76 -9.52 -7.21
N LEU A 69 22.52 -9.76 -7.64
CA LEU A 69 21.58 -8.69 -8.03
C LEU A 69 21.11 -7.87 -6.82
N ALA A 70 21.23 -8.42 -5.61
CA ALA A 70 20.99 -7.74 -4.34
C ALA A 70 22.16 -6.78 -4.02
N VAL A 71 22.29 -5.73 -4.81
CA VAL A 71 23.27 -4.66 -4.58
C VAL A 71 22.74 -3.76 -3.47
N ASP A 72 23.58 -3.50 -2.47
CA ASP A 72 23.34 -2.42 -1.51
C ASP A 72 23.58 -1.10 -2.25
N TRP A 73 22.60 -0.21 -2.23
CA TRP A 73 22.71 1.11 -2.87
C TRP A 73 23.65 2.06 -2.10
N GLU A 74 24.44 1.54 -1.15
CA GLU A 74 25.28 2.25 -0.20
C GLU A 74 24.53 3.39 0.47
N SER A 75 23.44 3.02 1.16
CA SER A 75 22.71 3.90 2.05
C SER A 75 22.21 5.22 1.39
N LEU A 76 20.90 5.39 1.37
CA LEU A 76 20.31 6.70 1.59
C LEU A 76 20.10 6.81 3.11
N PRO A 77 21.15 6.87 3.97
CA PRO A 77 20.90 6.91 5.40
C PRO A 77 20.34 8.30 5.70
N GLY A 78 19.08 8.35 6.14
CA GLY A 78 18.46 9.57 6.62
C GLY A 78 17.77 10.45 5.57
N TYR A 79 17.58 10.00 4.33
CA TYR A 79 16.63 10.69 3.45
C TYR A 79 15.21 10.24 3.77
N ASP A 80 14.42 11.18 4.30
CA ASP A 80 12.97 11.04 4.37
C ASP A 80 12.39 10.87 2.96
N VAL A 81 11.32 10.09 2.81
CA VAL A 81 10.61 9.88 1.54
C VAL A 81 10.20 11.21 0.90
N LEU A 82 10.00 12.24 1.71
CA LEU A 82 9.63 13.58 1.29
C LEU A 82 10.81 14.46 0.85
N SER A 83 12.05 14.04 1.12
CA SER A 83 13.27 14.84 0.97
C SER A 83 14.32 14.15 0.10
N LEU A 84 13.91 13.43 -0.94
CA LEU A 84 14.85 12.77 -1.85
C LEU A 84 15.58 13.78 -2.74
N PRO A 85 16.87 13.58 -3.07
CA PRO A 85 17.57 14.44 -4.00
C PRO A 85 16.94 14.37 -5.41
N SER A 86 17.04 15.46 -6.18
CA SER A 86 16.45 15.49 -7.53
C SER A 86 17.20 14.61 -8.54
N LYS A 87 18.46 14.28 -8.26
CA LYS A 87 19.29 13.40 -9.11
C LYS A 87 19.50 12.05 -8.41
N PRO A 88 19.42 10.93 -9.14
CA PRO A 88 19.68 9.62 -8.57
C PRO A 88 21.12 9.52 -8.06
N PRO A 89 21.37 8.78 -6.96
CA PRO A 89 22.71 8.35 -6.61
C PRO A 89 23.40 7.64 -7.78
N PRO A 90 24.72 7.82 -7.98
CA PRO A 90 25.43 7.28 -9.15
C PRO A 90 25.22 5.78 -9.41
N VAL A 91 25.18 4.97 -8.35
CA VAL A 91 24.95 3.51 -8.45
C VAL A 91 23.53 3.19 -8.90
N VAL A 92 22.54 3.92 -8.39
CA VAL A 92 21.13 3.79 -8.79
C VAL A 92 20.95 4.25 -10.24
N ALA A 93 21.58 5.35 -10.63
CA ALA A 93 21.57 5.85 -12.01
C ALA A 93 22.11 4.81 -12.99
N ALA A 94 23.29 4.25 -12.70
CA ALA A 94 23.91 3.21 -13.52
C ALA A 94 23.02 1.97 -13.66
N ALA A 95 22.38 1.53 -12.58
CA ALA A 95 21.47 0.38 -12.61
C ALA A 95 20.21 0.63 -13.45
N LEU A 96 19.63 1.82 -13.34
CA LEU A 96 18.46 2.22 -14.13
C LEU A 96 18.80 2.37 -15.61
N ASP A 97 19.89 3.05 -15.95
CA ASP A 97 20.41 3.17 -17.32
C ASP A 97 20.81 1.80 -17.91
N GLY A 98 21.20 0.88 -17.02
CA GLY A 98 21.46 -0.52 -17.33
C GLY A 98 20.22 -1.37 -17.62
N GLY A 99 19.02 -0.84 -17.36
CA GLY A 99 17.76 -1.53 -17.57
C GLY A 99 17.35 -2.49 -16.45
N LEU A 100 17.90 -2.33 -15.23
CA LEU A 100 17.61 -3.23 -14.09
C LEU A 100 16.11 -3.34 -13.80
N LEU A 101 15.36 -2.23 -13.85
CA LEU A 101 13.93 -2.23 -13.53
C LEU A 101 13.13 -3.14 -14.47
N ARG A 102 13.37 -3.02 -15.79
CA ARG A 102 12.79 -3.90 -16.81
C ARG A 102 13.27 -5.34 -16.65
N CYS A 103 14.55 -5.54 -16.32
CA CYS A 103 15.11 -6.86 -16.07
C CYS A 103 14.43 -7.56 -14.89
N LEU A 104 14.20 -6.86 -13.77
CA LEU A 104 13.50 -7.39 -12.60
C LEU A 104 12.06 -7.75 -12.92
N GLU A 105 11.33 -6.88 -13.62
CA GLU A 105 9.97 -7.18 -14.06
C GLU A 105 9.95 -8.45 -14.92
N ARG A 106 10.77 -8.50 -15.97
CA ARG A 106 10.84 -9.66 -16.87
C ARG A 106 11.19 -10.95 -16.14
N LEU A 107 12.15 -10.90 -15.22
CA LEU A 107 12.55 -12.02 -14.37
C LEU A 107 11.35 -12.54 -13.56
N MET A 108 10.60 -11.63 -12.93
CA MET A 108 9.38 -11.96 -12.18
C MET A 108 8.29 -12.57 -13.06
N ARG A 109 8.09 -12.06 -14.29
CA ARG A 109 7.14 -12.64 -15.25
C ARG A 109 7.52 -14.06 -15.66
N ARG A 110 8.80 -14.28 -16.00
CA ARG A 110 9.33 -15.60 -16.38
C ARG A 110 9.23 -16.60 -15.23
N ALA A 111 9.63 -16.19 -14.03
CA ALA A 111 9.47 -17.00 -12.83
C ALA A 111 8.01 -17.36 -12.56
N GLY A 112 7.06 -16.45 -12.77
CA GLY A 112 5.64 -16.77 -12.60
C GLY A 112 5.08 -17.72 -13.65
N ARG A 113 5.63 -17.73 -14.87
CA ARG A 113 5.27 -18.70 -15.93
C ARG A 113 5.85 -20.08 -15.66
N ASP A 114 7.08 -20.12 -15.17
CA ASP A 114 7.76 -21.34 -14.74
C ASP A 114 8.33 -21.20 -13.32
N PRO A 115 7.51 -21.49 -12.29
CA PRO A 115 7.95 -21.41 -10.88
C PRO A 115 9.05 -22.38 -10.48
N GLN A 116 9.35 -23.35 -11.36
CA GLN A 116 10.43 -24.33 -11.23
C GLN A 116 11.68 -23.92 -12.01
N GLY A 117 11.56 -22.88 -12.82
CA GLY A 117 12.55 -22.47 -13.79
C GLY A 117 13.76 -21.78 -13.16
N PRO A 118 14.77 -21.53 -14.01
CA PRO A 118 16.00 -20.88 -13.59
C PRO A 118 15.76 -19.44 -13.07
N GLU A 119 14.77 -18.72 -13.62
CA GLU A 119 14.38 -17.39 -13.16
C GLU A 119 13.80 -17.37 -11.75
N ALA A 120 13.01 -18.39 -11.37
CA ALA A 120 12.50 -18.52 -10.01
C ALA A 120 13.64 -18.74 -9.01
N THR A 121 14.65 -19.52 -9.40
CA THR A 121 15.86 -19.76 -8.59
C THR A 121 16.68 -18.48 -8.39
N LEU A 122 16.80 -17.65 -9.42
CA LEU A 122 17.43 -16.33 -9.31
C LEU A 122 16.72 -15.42 -8.32
N LEU A 123 15.38 -15.35 -8.39
CA LEU A 123 14.59 -14.56 -7.45
C LEU A 123 14.72 -15.05 -6.01
N GLN A 124 14.81 -16.37 -5.81
CA GLN A 124 15.08 -16.94 -4.49
C GLN A 124 16.45 -16.52 -3.96
N GLY A 125 17.47 -16.50 -4.81
CA GLY A 125 18.81 -15.99 -4.48
C GLY A 125 18.81 -14.52 -4.08
N LEU A 126 18.11 -13.68 -4.86
CA LEU A 126 17.89 -12.26 -4.56
C LEU A 126 17.21 -12.10 -3.19
N ALA A 127 16.10 -12.82 -2.97
CA ALA A 127 15.33 -12.78 -1.73
C ALA A 127 16.10 -13.27 -0.51
N HIS A 128 17.01 -14.23 -0.67
CA HIS A 128 17.84 -14.73 0.41
C HIS A 128 18.93 -13.73 0.83
N ARG A 129 19.44 -12.93 -0.11
CA ARG A 129 20.52 -11.97 0.15
C ARG A 129 20.03 -10.64 0.68
N LEU A 130 18.88 -10.17 0.21
CA LEU A 130 18.33 -8.88 0.63
C LEU A 130 18.25 -8.73 2.16
N PRO A 131 17.61 -9.61 2.94
CA PRO A 131 17.49 -9.44 4.41
C PRO A 131 18.83 -9.32 5.15
N LYS A 132 19.92 -9.85 4.59
CA LYS A 132 21.27 -9.74 5.18
C LYS A 132 21.88 -8.35 5.00
N ILE A 133 21.31 -7.52 4.13
CA ILE A 133 21.80 -6.19 3.78
C ILE A 133 21.25 -5.11 4.72
N GLN A 134 20.09 -5.32 5.39
CA GLN A 134 19.56 -4.54 6.53
C GLN A 134 18.11 -4.96 6.86
N GLY A 135 17.59 -4.61 8.04
CA GLY A 135 16.29 -5.08 8.57
C GLY A 135 15.01 -4.77 7.76
N HIS A 136 15.10 -3.93 6.70
CA HIS A 136 14.00 -3.58 5.78
C HIS A 136 14.41 -3.73 4.30
N ALA A 137 15.27 -4.70 3.99
CA ALA A 137 16.06 -4.72 2.77
C ALA A 137 15.32 -4.56 1.44
N PHE A 138 14.12 -5.14 1.29
CA PHE A 138 13.40 -5.03 0.01
C PHE A 138 12.84 -3.61 -0.22
N TRP A 139 12.42 -2.91 0.84
CA TRP A 139 12.06 -1.49 0.76
C TRP A 139 13.27 -0.65 0.33
N SER A 140 14.39 -0.80 1.03
CA SER A 140 15.62 -0.06 0.73
C SER A 140 16.14 -0.34 -0.68
N TYR A 141 15.91 -1.55 -1.20
CA TYR A 141 16.27 -1.93 -2.55
C TYR A 141 15.34 -1.34 -3.62
N LEU A 142 14.02 -1.43 -3.41
CA LEU A 142 13.05 -1.09 -4.44
C LEU A 142 12.66 0.40 -4.45
N ALA A 143 12.60 1.06 -3.29
CA ALA A 143 12.16 2.46 -3.21
C ALA A 143 13.01 3.42 -4.08
N PRO A 144 14.37 3.34 -4.12
CA PRO A 144 15.16 4.17 -5.02
C PRO A 144 14.88 3.90 -6.50
N LEU A 145 14.68 2.62 -6.87
CA LEU A 145 14.35 2.25 -8.24
C LEU A 145 12.99 2.82 -8.68
N LEU A 146 12.01 2.84 -7.77
CA LEU A 146 10.69 3.44 -8.02
C LEU A 146 10.73 4.97 -8.03
N ALA A 147 11.61 5.59 -7.25
CA ALA A 147 11.75 7.04 -7.16
C ALA A 147 12.41 7.65 -8.41
N TYR A 148 13.41 6.96 -8.98
CA TYR A 148 14.22 7.51 -10.09
C TYR A 148 14.04 6.79 -11.43
N GLY A 149 13.41 5.61 -11.46
CA GLY A 149 13.21 4.85 -12.69
C GLY A 149 12.17 5.45 -13.62
N ALA A 150 12.02 4.92 -14.83
CA ALA A 150 10.96 5.36 -15.73
C ALA A 150 9.58 5.01 -15.15
N PRO A 151 8.63 5.97 -15.03
CA PRO A 151 7.34 5.74 -14.36
C PRO A 151 6.55 4.54 -14.91
N HIS A 152 6.54 4.36 -16.22
CA HIS A 152 5.83 3.26 -16.87
C HIS A 152 6.44 1.88 -16.53
N GLN A 153 7.77 1.78 -16.41
CA GLN A 153 8.46 0.53 -16.04
C GLN A 153 8.25 0.23 -14.55
N ALA A 154 8.26 1.24 -13.69
CA ALA A 154 7.96 1.11 -12.28
C ALA A 154 6.53 0.58 -12.08
N ALA A 155 5.56 1.22 -12.74
CA ALA A 155 4.16 0.79 -12.72
C ALA A 155 3.96 -0.63 -13.29
N ALA A 156 4.70 -1.00 -14.34
CA ALA A 156 4.69 -2.35 -14.91
C ALA A 156 5.21 -3.42 -13.92
N LEU A 157 6.27 -3.12 -13.18
CA LEU A 157 6.76 -3.98 -12.09
C LEU A 157 5.70 -4.15 -10.99
N LEU A 158 5.06 -3.07 -10.54
CA LEU A 158 4.01 -3.12 -9.53
C LEU A 158 2.81 -3.97 -9.99
N ALA A 159 2.42 -3.82 -11.26
CA ALA A 159 1.36 -4.62 -11.89
C ALA A 159 1.76 -6.10 -12.01
N THR A 160 3.01 -6.40 -12.39
CA THR A 160 3.53 -7.78 -12.44
C THR A 160 3.52 -8.44 -11.05
N LEU A 161 3.96 -7.72 -10.01
CA LEU A 161 3.90 -8.21 -8.62
C LEU A 161 2.47 -8.51 -8.17
N ARG A 162 1.50 -7.65 -8.52
CA ARG A 162 0.08 -7.92 -8.26
C ARG A 162 -0.40 -9.22 -8.92
N LYS A 163 -0.04 -9.44 -10.19
CA LYS A 163 -0.42 -10.67 -10.91
C LYS A 163 0.19 -11.91 -10.26
N LEU A 164 1.43 -11.82 -9.81
CA LEU A 164 2.11 -12.91 -9.10
C LEU A 164 1.45 -13.19 -7.75
N LEU A 165 1.08 -12.16 -6.98
CA LEU A 165 0.34 -12.33 -5.73
C LEU A 165 -0.96 -13.12 -5.94
N ARG A 166 -1.68 -12.89 -7.04
CA ARG A 166 -2.90 -13.65 -7.38
C ARG A 166 -2.66 -15.12 -7.74
N THR A 167 -1.44 -15.46 -8.15
CA THR A 167 -1.05 -16.86 -8.38
C THR A 167 -0.64 -17.57 -7.10
N ALA A 168 -0.38 -16.84 -6.01
CA ALA A 168 -0.07 -17.43 -4.72
C ALA A 168 -1.29 -18.17 -4.16
N ARG A 169 -1.08 -19.40 -3.68
CA ARG A 169 -2.14 -20.23 -3.08
C ARG A 169 -2.43 -19.80 -1.65
N SER A 170 -3.66 -20.06 -1.18
CA SER A 170 -4.10 -19.75 0.19
C SER A 170 -3.18 -20.29 1.29
N ARG A 171 -2.51 -21.44 1.07
CA ARG A 171 -1.56 -22.03 2.03
C ARG A 171 -0.36 -21.14 2.35
N VAL A 172 0.08 -20.30 1.41
CA VAL A 172 1.23 -19.38 1.59
C VAL A 172 0.91 -18.30 2.63
N PHE A 173 -0.39 -18.03 2.86
CA PHE A 173 -0.88 -17.05 3.82
C PHE A 173 -1.24 -17.68 5.17
N GLY A 174 -1.08 -19.00 5.31
CA GLY A 174 -1.27 -19.77 6.54
C GLY A 174 -0.10 -19.64 7.53
N ALA A 175 -0.19 -20.35 8.66
CA ALA A 175 0.83 -20.34 9.70
C ALA A 175 2.17 -20.92 9.21
N ASP A 176 3.26 -20.22 9.53
CA ASP A 176 4.67 -20.44 9.15
C ASP A 176 5.01 -21.85 8.64
N ILE A 177 4.93 -22.05 7.32
CA ILE A 177 5.52 -23.23 6.67
C ILE A 177 7.04 -23.02 6.65
N PRO A 178 7.86 -23.94 7.21
CA PRO A 178 9.31 -23.88 7.04
C PRO A 178 9.64 -23.92 5.54
N VAL A 179 10.41 -22.93 5.05
CA VAL A 179 10.81 -22.83 3.62
C VAL A 179 11.44 -24.13 3.08
N ALA A 180 12.02 -24.93 3.98
CA ALA A 180 12.61 -26.23 3.68
C ALA A 180 11.59 -27.27 3.18
N GLU A 181 10.34 -27.23 3.66
CA GLU A 181 9.28 -28.21 3.37
C GLU A 181 8.33 -27.77 2.24
N ALA A 182 8.34 -26.48 1.89
CA ALA A 182 7.52 -25.93 0.82
C ALA A 182 7.94 -26.49 -0.53
N ASP A 183 6.95 -26.86 -1.35
CA ASP A 183 7.21 -27.15 -2.76
C ASP A 183 7.78 -25.89 -3.45
N THR A 184 8.45 -26.08 -4.56
CA THR A 184 9.16 -25.02 -5.28
C THR A 184 8.24 -23.92 -5.85
N HIS A 185 6.96 -24.22 -6.11
CA HIS A 185 5.96 -23.21 -6.50
C HIS A 185 5.50 -22.38 -5.28
N GLU A 186 5.35 -23.02 -4.13
CA GLU A 186 5.10 -22.39 -2.83
C GLU A 186 6.28 -21.48 -2.44
N ARG A 187 7.52 -21.88 -2.74
CA ARG A 187 8.71 -21.04 -2.51
C ARG A 187 8.68 -19.74 -3.30
N LEU A 188 8.37 -19.77 -4.59
CA LEU A 188 8.23 -18.53 -5.38
C LEU A 188 7.12 -17.65 -4.82
N SER A 189 5.97 -18.23 -4.52
CA SER A 189 4.83 -17.50 -3.94
C SER A 189 5.22 -16.85 -2.61
N LEU A 190 5.95 -17.57 -1.75
CA LEU A 190 6.45 -17.05 -0.48
C LEU A 190 7.46 -15.91 -0.68
N VAL A 191 8.35 -16.01 -1.68
CA VAL A 191 9.29 -14.94 -2.04
C VAL A 191 8.54 -13.67 -2.46
N ILE A 192 7.56 -13.79 -3.36
CA ILE A 192 6.77 -12.63 -3.82
C ILE A 192 5.95 -12.03 -2.68
N THR A 193 5.26 -12.85 -1.88
CA THR A 193 4.52 -12.39 -0.71
C THR A 193 5.44 -11.70 0.29
N SER A 194 6.64 -12.25 0.54
CA SER A 194 7.65 -11.64 1.41
C SER A 194 8.13 -10.30 0.89
N PHE A 195 8.39 -10.15 -0.42
CA PHE A 195 8.75 -8.88 -1.05
C PHE A 195 7.70 -7.81 -0.82
N VAL A 196 6.44 -8.14 -1.07
CA VAL A 196 5.34 -7.20 -0.89
C VAL A 196 5.15 -6.83 0.58
N ILE A 197 5.18 -7.81 1.50
CA ILE A 197 5.10 -7.56 2.95
C ILE A 197 6.24 -6.67 3.43
N CYS A 198 7.48 -6.96 3.01
CA CYS A 198 8.65 -6.15 3.39
C CYS A 198 8.55 -4.74 2.84
N PHE A 199 8.07 -4.56 1.60
CA PHE A 199 7.85 -3.25 1.01
C PHE A 199 6.79 -2.45 1.80
N LEU A 200 5.62 -3.05 2.04
CA LEU A 200 4.52 -2.38 2.76
C LEU A 200 4.89 -2.08 4.21
N THR A 201 5.67 -2.94 4.87
CA THR A 201 6.17 -2.67 6.23
C THR A 201 7.16 -1.50 6.23
N GLY A 202 8.07 -1.44 5.26
CA GLY A 202 8.99 -0.32 5.09
C GLY A 202 8.27 0.99 4.77
N PHE A 203 7.28 0.94 3.88
CA PHE A 203 6.38 2.06 3.58
C PHE A 203 5.69 2.56 4.84
N ALA A 204 5.01 1.68 5.57
CA ALA A 204 4.29 2.01 6.78
C ALA A 204 5.20 2.61 7.86
N LYS A 205 6.41 2.06 8.01
CA LYS A 205 7.43 2.59 8.90
C LYS A 205 7.88 4.00 8.49
N ALA A 206 8.09 4.25 7.19
CA ALA A 206 8.43 5.57 6.68
C ALA A 206 7.32 6.61 6.98
N ILE A 207 6.04 6.22 6.87
CA ILE A 207 4.93 7.11 7.28
C ILE A 207 5.03 7.44 8.77
N LYS A 208 5.26 6.43 9.62
CA LYS A 208 5.33 6.63 11.07
C LYS A 208 6.51 7.51 11.47
N GLU A 209 7.69 7.29 10.91
CA GLU A 209 8.89 8.10 11.18
C GLU A 209 8.71 9.56 10.74
N SER A 210 8.02 9.80 9.61
CA SER A 210 7.70 11.18 9.17
C SER A 210 6.83 11.97 10.16
N LYS A 211 6.06 11.28 11.01
CA LYS A 211 5.21 11.90 12.04
C LYS A 211 6.01 12.37 13.25
N GLU A 212 7.13 11.71 13.56
CA GLU A 212 7.97 11.99 14.74
C GLU A 212 8.94 13.15 14.51
N ILE A 213 9.33 13.44 13.25
CA ILE A 213 10.30 14.49 12.92
C ILE A 213 9.68 15.90 12.92
N THR A 214 8.38 16.03 12.64
CA THR A 214 7.70 17.33 12.55
C THR A 214 7.41 18.00 13.90
N THR A 215 7.69 17.36 15.03
CA THR A 215 7.52 18.00 16.35
C THR A 215 8.63 18.99 16.68
N ASP A 216 9.75 19.02 15.95
CA ASP A 216 10.92 19.85 16.30
C ASP A 216 11.48 20.78 15.20
N ALA A 217 10.96 20.75 13.96
CA ALA A 217 11.38 21.70 12.94
C ALA A 217 10.25 21.98 11.93
N ALA A 218 9.87 23.25 11.80
CA ALA A 218 9.03 23.72 10.71
C ALA A 218 9.79 23.57 9.38
N PRO A 219 9.33 22.72 8.45
CA PRO A 219 9.91 22.67 7.11
C PRO A 219 9.47 23.94 6.36
N GLU A 220 10.41 24.64 5.74
CA GLU A 220 10.07 25.64 4.72
C GLU A 220 9.23 24.98 3.61
N ASP A 221 8.24 25.70 3.08
CA ASP A 221 7.23 25.31 2.09
C ASP A 221 7.80 24.90 0.70
N GLN A 222 8.87 24.11 0.65
CA GLN A 222 9.44 23.66 -0.61
C GLN A 222 8.66 22.42 -1.09
N PRO A 223 8.11 22.45 -2.33
CA PRO A 223 7.40 21.30 -2.88
C PRO A 223 8.35 20.09 -2.92
N PRO A 224 7.84 18.87 -2.66
CA PRO A 224 8.66 17.66 -2.68
C PRO A 224 9.38 17.55 -4.02
N SER A 225 10.61 17.03 -3.99
CA SER A 225 11.41 16.87 -5.21
C SER A 225 10.69 15.98 -6.23
N PRO A 226 11.02 16.05 -7.54
CA PRO A 226 10.40 15.18 -8.54
C PRO A 226 10.52 13.68 -8.21
N ALA A 227 11.65 13.27 -7.61
CA ALA A 227 11.87 11.90 -7.17
C ALA A 227 10.95 11.50 -6.00
N SER A 228 10.75 12.40 -5.02
CA SER A 228 9.79 12.20 -3.93
C SER A 228 8.36 12.12 -4.42
N GLN A 229 7.96 13.02 -5.34
CA GLN A 229 6.63 12.99 -5.97
C GLN A 229 6.37 11.68 -6.74
N GLN A 230 7.36 11.23 -7.50
CA GLN A 230 7.28 9.95 -8.21
C GLN A 230 7.18 8.78 -7.25
N LEU A 231 7.99 8.75 -6.19
CA LEU A 231 7.91 7.68 -5.19
C LEU A 231 6.53 7.68 -4.52
N LEU A 232 6.01 8.81 -4.06
CA LEU A 232 4.66 8.92 -3.49
C LEU A 232 3.58 8.39 -4.44
N SER A 233 3.71 8.69 -5.73
CA SER A 233 2.82 8.19 -6.77
C SER A 233 2.90 6.66 -6.91
N MET A 234 4.10 6.10 -6.90
CA MET A 234 4.33 4.65 -6.93
C MET A 234 3.85 3.96 -5.63
N LEU A 235 3.95 4.62 -4.47
CA LEU A 235 3.45 4.10 -3.19
C LEU A 235 1.93 4.06 -3.16
N SER A 236 1.28 5.13 -3.62
CA SER A 236 -0.17 5.16 -3.76
C SER A 236 -0.63 4.09 -4.76
N CYS A 237 0.09 3.93 -5.87
CA CYS A 237 -0.16 2.87 -6.84
C CYS A 237 0.01 1.47 -6.23
N ALA A 238 1.09 1.22 -5.50
CA ALA A 238 1.36 -0.06 -4.84
C ALA A 238 0.27 -0.40 -3.81
N ALA A 239 -0.16 0.59 -3.02
CA ALA A 239 -1.26 0.42 -2.06
C ALA A 239 -2.56 0.03 -2.77
N CYS A 240 -2.90 0.72 -3.87
CA CYS A 240 -4.08 0.44 -4.69
C CYS A 240 -4.05 -0.96 -5.34
N GLU A 241 -2.86 -1.44 -5.68
CA GLU A 241 -2.68 -2.69 -6.41
C GLU A 241 -2.56 -3.90 -5.49
N TRP A 242 -1.94 -3.77 -4.32
CA TRP A 242 -1.56 -4.91 -3.49
C TRP A 242 -2.46 -5.08 -2.26
N LEU A 243 -2.93 -4.00 -1.63
CA LEU A 243 -3.75 -4.11 -0.41
C LEU A 243 -5.05 -4.89 -0.63
N PRO A 244 -5.82 -4.65 -1.71
CA PRO A 244 -7.04 -5.44 -1.97
C PRO A 244 -6.74 -6.93 -2.15
N GLU A 245 -5.68 -7.29 -2.88
CA GLU A 245 -5.33 -8.69 -3.15
C GLU A 245 -4.87 -9.42 -1.89
N LEU A 246 -4.04 -8.77 -1.08
CA LEU A 246 -3.57 -9.33 0.19
C LEU A 246 -4.71 -9.45 1.19
N SER A 247 -5.60 -8.47 1.27
CA SER A 247 -6.79 -8.51 2.13
C SER A 247 -7.71 -9.68 1.77
N GLN A 248 -8.03 -9.84 0.48
CA GLN A 248 -8.88 -10.94 0.01
C GLN A 248 -8.23 -12.31 0.28
N SER A 249 -6.92 -12.43 0.02
CA SER A 249 -6.18 -13.67 0.28
C SER A 249 -6.11 -14.00 1.78
N LEU A 250 -5.87 -12.99 2.62
CA LEU A 250 -5.85 -13.13 4.06
C LEU A 250 -7.23 -13.52 4.59
N LEU A 251 -8.29 -12.80 4.19
CA LEU A 251 -9.67 -13.09 4.57
C LEU A 251 -10.04 -14.53 4.21
N GLN A 252 -9.70 -14.97 2.99
CA GLN A 252 -9.94 -16.36 2.58
C GLN A 252 -9.17 -17.37 3.43
N SER A 253 -7.91 -17.07 3.78
CA SER A 253 -7.13 -17.90 4.70
C SER A 253 -7.82 -18.00 6.07
N LEU A 254 -8.17 -16.86 6.66
CA LEU A 254 -8.85 -16.77 7.96
C LEU A 254 -10.17 -17.54 7.99
N LEU A 255 -10.97 -17.45 6.94
CA LEU A 255 -12.24 -18.17 6.86
C LEU A 255 -12.04 -19.69 6.70
N SER A 256 -10.94 -20.12 6.08
CA SER A 256 -10.68 -21.53 5.80
C SER A 256 -9.95 -22.28 6.93
N SER A 257 -8.95 -21.65 7.57
CA SER A 257 -8.10 -22.28 8.60
C SER A 257 -8.31 -21.68 9.99
N GLY A 258 -8.94 -20.51 10.08
CA GLY A 258 -9.05 -19.74 11.33
C GLY A 258 -7.73 -19.17 11.84
N MET A 259 -6.65 -19.23 11.06
CA MET A 259 -5.34 -18.66 11.36
C MET A 259 -4.65 -18.15 10.09
N ALA A 260 -3.79 -17.15 10.23
CA ALA A 260 -2.96 -16.65 9.15
C ALA A 260 -1.59 -16.24 9.66
N SER A 261 -0.65 -15.99 8.74
CA SER A 261 0.68 -15.47 9.09
C SER A 261 0.56 -14.18 9.91
N PRO A 262 1.05 -14.15 11.18
CA PRO A 262 0.98 -12.97 12.03
C PRO A 262 1.66 -11.75 11.39
N ARG A 263 2.75 -11.98 10.64
CA ARG A 263 3.47 -10.92 9.94
C ARG A 263 2.60 -10.24 8.88
N LEU A 264 1.90 -11.01 8.06
CA LEU A 264 0.99 -10.47 7.04
C LEU A 264 -0.17 -9.70 7.69
N VAL A 265 -0.77 -10.27 8.74
CA VAL A 265 -1.86 -9.65 9.49
C VAL A 265 -1.40 -8.30 10.03
N SER A 266 -0.28 -8.26 10.78
CA SER A 266 0.27 -7.01 11.32
C SER A 266 0.57 -5.97 10.24
N THR A 267 1.16 -6.36 9.10
CA THR A 267 1.45 -5.44 8.00
C THR A 267 0.18 -4.83 7.41
N LEU A 268 -0.86 -5.63 7.19
CA LEU A 268 -2.14 -5.12 6.66
C LEU A 268 -2.86 -4.21 7.67
N LEU A 269 -2.90 -4.60 8.95
CA LEU A 269 -3.48 -3.78 10.01
C LEU A 269 -2.76 -2.43 10.13
N LEU A 270 -1.43 -2.43 10.08
CA LEU A 270 -0.64 -1.21 10.10
C LEU A 270 -0.94 -0.31 8.90
N CYS A 271 -1.05 -0.87 7.69
CA CYS A 271 -1.43 -0.10 6.50
C CYS A 271 -2.85 0.50 6.62
N ILE A 272 -3.81 -0.26 7.17
CA ILE A 272 -5.19 0.21 7.40
C ILE A 272 -5.19 1.42 8.34
N SER A 273 -4.49 1.33 9.48
CA SER A 273 -4.42 2.43 10.45
C SER A 273 -3.77 3.69 9.87
N LEU A 274 -2.76 3.54 9.01
CA LEU A 274 -2.05 4.69 8.42
C LEU A 274 -2.86 5.39 7.32
N LEU A 275 -3.72 4.66 6.60
CA LEU A 275 -4.56 5.22 5.55
C LEU A 275 -5.82 5.93 6.08
N GLU A 276 -6.14 5.76 7.37
CA GLU A 276 -7.22 6.48 8.08
C GLU A 276 -7.14 7.99 7.82
N GLY A 277 -5.97 8.58 8.05
CA GLY A 277 -5.76 10.02 7.92
C GLY A 277 -5.96 10.54 6.49
N ARG A 278 -5.95 9.67 5.47
CA ARG A 278 -6.30 10.04 4.09
C ARG A 278 -7.77 9.91 3.76
N CYS A 279 -8.51 9.12 4.51
CA CYS A 279 -9.94 8.96 4.32
C CYS A 279 -10.73 10.19 4.81
N GLY A 280 -10.15 11.01 5.69
CA GLY A 280 -10.77 12.24 6.23
C GLY A 280 -10.49 13.54 5.46
N ILE A 281 -9.62 13.50 4.43
CA ILE A 281 -9.28 14.69 3.61
C ILE A 281 -10.26 14.77 2.44
N GLN A 282 -11.14 15.78 2.48
CA GLN A 282 -12.01 16.08 1.35
C GLN A 282 -11.16 16.65 0.20
N PRO A 283 -11.29 16.17 -1.05
CA PRO A 283 -10.72 16.87 -2.19
C PRO A 283 -11.35 18.27 -2.22
N GLN A 284 -10.51 19.30 -2.15
CA GLN A 284 -10.98 20.67 -2.36
C GLN A 284 -11.66 20.70 -3.74
N PRO A 285 -12.92 21.16 -3.83
CA PRO A 285 -13.45 21.55 -5.13
C PRO A 285 -12.49 22.61 -5.66
N CYS A 286 -11.87 22.37 -6.81
CA CYS A 286 -11.11 23.39 -7.50
C CYS A 286 -12.01 24.62 -7.57
N ALA A 287 -11.62 25.70 -6.90
CA ALA A 287 -12.31 26.97 -7.02
C ALA A 287 -12.25 27.32 -8.50
N ALA A 288 -13.37 27.09 -9.20
CA ALA A 288 -13.58 27.61 -10.53
C ALA A 288 -13.32 29.11 -10.39
N ALA A 289 -12.17 29.55 -10.93
CA ALA A 289 -11.87 30.95 -11.04
C ALA A 289 -13.02 31.53 -11.84
N ASN A 290 -13.91 32.22 -11.14
CA ASN A 290 -15.05 32.91 -11.70
C ASN A 290 -14.50 34.11 -12.49
N ARG A 291 -13.93 33.82 -13.66
CA ARG A 291 -13.66 34.80 -14.69
C ARG A 291 -14.85 34.72 -15.62
N ASN A 292 -15.76 35.67 -15.43
CA ASN A 292 -16.77 35.97 -16.44
C ASN A 292 -16.05 36.12 -17.79
N PRO A 293 -16.45 35.37 -18.84
CA PRO A 293 -16.05 35.72 -20.19
C PRO A 293 -16.76 37.03 -20.59
N PRO A 294 -16.13 37.89 -21.40
CA PRO A 294 -16.85 39.01 -22.00
C PRO A 294 -17.92 38.46 -22.95
N ASP A 295 -19.11 39.06 -22.89
CA ASP A 295 -20.20 38.84 -23.83
C ASP A 295 -19.72 39.14 -25.25
N ASP A 296 -19.74 38.12 -26.12
CA ASP A 296 -19.81 38.30 -27.56
C ASP A 296 -20.74 37.24 -28.14
N ASP A 297 -21.69 37.71 -28.94
CA ASP A 297 -22.81 36.97 -29.52
C ASP A 297 -22.38 35.89 -30.54
N ASP A 298 -23.24 34.87 -30.62
CA ASP A 298 -23.65 34.12 -31.83
C ASP A 298 -23.17 32.67 -32.05
N ALA A 299 -24.14 31.89 -32.56
CA ALA A 299 -24.12 30.56 -33.18
C ALA A 299 -24.14 29.28 -32.29
N GLY A 300 -25.33 28.69 -32.21
CA GLY A 300 -25.68 27.47 -31.49
C GLY A 300 -25.05 26.16 -31.95
N GLY A 301 -24.96 25.24 -30.99
CA GLY A 301 -24.66 23.81 -31.17
C GLY A 301 -24.71 23.10 -29.83
N GLU A 302 -25.77 22.34 -29.58
CA GLU A 302 -26.06 21.64 -28.32
C GLU A 302 -24.91 20.70 -27.88
N ALA A 303 -24.17 21.10 -26.85
CA ALA A 303 -23.32 20.19 -26.08
C ALA A 303 -24.13 19.68 -24.88
N SER A 304 -24.76 18.52 -25.06
CA SER A 304 -25.42 17.76 -23.99
C SER A 304 -24.41 17.47 -22.89
N GLY A 305 -24.68 17.99 -21.69
CA GLY A 305 -23.89 17.81 -20.48
C GLY A 305 -23.72 16.33 -20.14
N GLY A 306 -22.50 15.83 -20.31
CA GLY A 306 -21.99 14.72 -19.52
C GLY A 306 -21.51 15.30 -18.21
N GLY A 307 -22.36 15.30 -17.18
CA GLY A 307 -21.88 15.49 -15.83
C GLY A 307 -20.86 14.40 -15.54
N GLU A 308 -19.57 14.76 -15.51
CA GLU A 308 -18.56 13.97 -14.81
C GLU A 308 -19.07 13.84 -13.38
N ALA A 309 -19.65 12.67 -13.08
CA ALA A 309 -19.88 12.27 -11.71
C ALA A 309 -18.54 12.46 -10.99
N ALA A 310 -18.53 13.35 -10.00
CA ALA A 310 -17.38 13.57 -9.16
C ALA A 310 -16.89 12.20 -8.69
N ASP A 311 -15.68 11.85 -9.10
CA ASP A 311 -15.06 10.56 -8.88
C ASP A 311 -14.94 10.31 -7.37
N ASP A 312 -15.85 9.50 -6.82
CA ASP A 312 -15.87 9.01 -5.44
C ASP A 312 -14.69 8.06 -5.12
N GLY A 313 -13.73 7.89 -6.04
CA GLY A 313 -12.53 7.04 -5.97
C GLY A 313 -11.45 7.47 -4.94
N GLY A 314 -11.87 7.97 -3.78
CA GLY A 314 -11.00 8.35 -2.68
C GLY A 314 -10.45 7.15 -1.88
N TRP A 315 -9.54 7.46 -0.95
CA TRP A 315 -8.94 6.46 -0.04
C TRP A 315 -9.98 5.71 0.81
N ARG A 316 -11.10 6.36 1.15
CA ARG A 316 -12.21 5.74 1.89
C ARG A 316 -12.86 4.59 1.11
N ALA A 317 -13.15 4.79 -0.18
CA ALA A 317 -13.73 3.76 -1.03
C ALA A 317 -12.78 2.57 -1.19
N LEU A 318 -11.48 2.84 -1.42
CA LEU A 318 -10.46 1.80 -1.47
C LEU A 318 -10.44 0.95 -0.17
N LEU A 319 -10.45 1.61 1.00
CA LEU A 319 -10.36 0.93 2.30
C LEU A 319 -11.63 0.12 2.64
N MET A 320 -12.80 0.70 2.42
CA MET A 320 -14.06 0.11 2.84
C MET A 320 -14.59 -0.92 1.84
N GLU A 321 -14.44 -0.67 0.54
CA GLU A 321 -15.05 -1.48 -0.53
C GLU A 321 -14.05 -2.49 -1.11
N GLU A 322 -12.87 -2.05 -1.55
CA GLU A 322 -11.92 -2.93 -2.24
C GLU A 322 -11.10 -3.78 -1.28
N VAL A 323 -10.56 -3.15 -0.23
CA VAL A 323 -9.87 -3.85 0.86
C VAL A 323 -10.87 -4.61 1.73
N GLY A 324 -12.11 -4.13 1.86
CA GLY A 324 -13.10 -4.77 2.73
C GLY A 324 -12.63 -4.78 4.19
N ALA A 325 -12.15 -3.63 4.70
CA ALA A 325 -11.53 -3.54 6.01
C ALA A 325 -12.43 -4.05 7.15
N VAL A 326 -13.74 -3.80 7.09
CA VAL A 326 -14.70 -4.28 8.10
C VAL A 326 -14.79 -5.82 8.14
N PRO A 327 -15.09 -6.53 7.02
CA PRO A 327 -14.99 -8.00 6.99
C PRO A 327 -13.65 -8.56 7.44
N LEU A 328 -12.54 -7.93 7.04
CA LEU A 328 -11.19 -8.38 7.39
C LEU A 328 -10.92 -8.27 8.90
N LEU A 329 -11.21 -7.12 9.50
CA LEU A 329 -11.02 -6.90 10.94
C LEU A 329 -11.90 -7.84 11.76
N ASN A 330 -13.14 -8.04 11.31
CA ASN A 330 -14.05 -9.00 11.95
C ASN A 330 -13.49 -10.44 11.90
N ALA A 331 -12.94 -10.87 10.76
CA ALA A 331 -12.28 -12.18 10.66
C ALA A 331 -11.03 -12.27 11.55
N THR A 332 -10.26 -11.18 11.64
CA THR A 332 -9.03 -11.12 12.44
C THR A 332 -9.31 -11.14 13.94
N LEU A 333 -10.35 -10.44 14.41
CA LEU A 333 -10.78 -10.46 15.81
C LEU A 333 -11.12 -11.87 16.29
N ARG A 334 -11.71 -12.72 15.43
CA ARG A 334 -11.99 -14.13 15.76
C ARG A 334 -10.75 -14.97 16.02
N MET A 335 -9.55 -14.50 15.66
CA MET A 335 -8.29 -15.15 16.00
C MET A 335 -7.78 -14.83 17.40
N VAL A 336 -8.29 -13.78 18.07
CA VAL A 336 -7.77 -13.29 19.36
C VAL A 336 -7.62 -14.40 20.40
N PRO A 337 -8.59 -15.33 20.59
CA PRO A 337 -8.43 -16.42 21.56
C PRO A 337 -7.23 -17.32 21.27
N ARG A 338 -6.90 -17.52 19.99
CA ARG A 338 -5.75 -18.34 19.54
C ARG A 338 -4.44 -17.57 19.64
N VAL A 339 -4.48 -16.25 19.50
CA VAL A 339 -3.33 -15.35 19.66
C VAL A 339 -2.84 -15.32 21.11
N ALA A 340 -3.69 -15.65 22.08
CA ALA A 340 -3.30 -15.79 23.49
C ALA A 340 -2.21 -16.86 23.70
N GLU A 341 -2.14 -17.88 22.83
CA GLU A 341 -1.16 -18.97 22.87
C GLU A 341 0.24 -18.56 22.37
N LEU A 342 0.37 -17.39 21.72
CA LEU A 342 1.66 -16.87 21.26
C LEU A 342 2.48 -16.30 22.42
N ASP A 343 3.81 -16.24 22.23
CA ASP A 343 4.71 -15.55 23.14
C ASP A 343 4.37 -14.05 23.23
N THR A 344 4.66 -13.45 24.38
CA THR A 344 4.34 -12.05 24.68
C THR A 344 4.94 -11.08 23.66
N GLU A 345 6.14 -11.36 23.14
CA GLU A 345 6.85 -10.49 22.19
C GLU A 345 6.17 -10.42 20.83
N ARG A 346 5.55 -11.50 20.38
CA ARG A 346 4.76 -11.53 19.13
C ARG A 346 3.31 -11.11 19.34
N ARG A 347 2.75 -11.42 20.51
CA ARG A 347 1.36 -11.15 20.86
C ARG A 347 1.05 -9.66 20.99
N ALA A 348 1.87 -8.92 21.74
CA ALA A 348 1.58 -7.52 22.04
C ALA A 348 1.53 -6.63 20.78
N PRO A 349 2.50 -6.68 19.84
CA PRO A 349 2.46 -5.84 18.65
C PRO A 349 1.28 -6.15 17.71
N LEU A 350 0.89 -7.43 17.62
CA LEU A 350 -0.25 -7.86 16.80
C LEU A 350 -1.56 -7.30 17.36
N LEU A 351 -1.80 -7.46 18.67
CA LEU A 351 -2.99 -6.93 19.33
C LEU A 351 -3.04 -5.39 19.27
N HIS A 352 -1.89 -4.73 19.47
CA HIS A 352 -1.78 -3.28 19.31
C HIS A 352 -2.22 -2.83 17.91
N CYS A 353 -1.69 -3.47 16.86
CA CYS A 353 -2.08 -3.15 15.48
C CYS A 353 -3.56 -3.43 15.21
N LEU A 354 -4.11 -4.51 15.79
CA LEU A 354 -5.51 -4.89 15.61
C LEU A 354 -6.46 -3.85 16.21
N VAL A 355 -6.21 -3.45 17.45
CA VAL A 355 -7.02 -2.42 18.11
C VAL A 355 -6.90 -1.09 17.39
N ALA A 356 -5.68 -0.66 17.05
CA ALA A 356 -5.45 0.56 16.29
C ALA A 356 -6.22 0.58 14.95
N ALA A 357 -6.20 -0.54 14.20
CA ALA A 357 -6.92 -0.65 12.94
C ALA A 357 -8.45 -0.66 13.14
N CYS A 358 -8.96 -1.26 14.21
CA CYS A 358 -10.38 -1.21 14.55
C CYS A 358 -10.84 0.21 14.90
N CYS A 359 -10.04 0.96 15.68
CA CYS A 359 -10.30 2.36 15.97
C CYS A 359 -10.31 3.21 14.68
N ALA A 360 -9.30 3.03 13.83
CA ALA A 360 -9.17 3.73 12.56
C ALA A 360 -10.38 3.51 11.63
N VAL A 361 -10.79 2.26 11.43
CA VAL A 361 -11.96 1.96 10.59
C VAL A 361 -13.25 2.51 11.19
N ALA A 362 -13.40 2.49 12.51
CA ALA A 362 -14.55 3.10 13.18
C ALA A 362 -14.59 4.63 13.00
N ALA A 363 -13.43 5.30 13.00
CA ALA A 363 -13.35 6.74 12.73
C ALA A 363 -13.71 7.08 11.27
N VAL A 364 -13.24 6.29 10.31
CA VAL A 364 -13.56 6.45 8.87
C VAL A 364 -15.05 6.19 8.58
N ASP A 365 -15.65 5.21 9.27
CA ASP A 365 -17.07 4.89 9.12
C ASP A 365 -17.96 6.04 9.60
N ARG A 366 -17.59 6.71 10.72
CA ARG A 366 -18.30 7.89 11.24
C ARG A 366 -18.19 9.14 10.35
N GLY A 367 -17.29 9.15 9.37
CA GLY A 367 -17.04 10.34 8.55
C GLY A 367 -16.43 11.48 9.36
N MET A 368 -15.48 11.21 10.26
CA MET A 368 -14.70 12.29 10.88
C MET A 368 -13.81 12.95 9.81
N HIS A 369 -14.09 14.21 9.50
CA HIS A 369 -13.40 14.98 8.46
C HIS A 369 -12.40 15.96 9.08
N TRP A 370 -11.27 16.17 8.41
CA TRP A 370 -10.34 17.25 8.72
C TRP A 370 -10.66 18.49 7.87
N PRO A 371 -10.87 19.69 8.45
CA PRO A 371 -11.02 20.91 7.68
C PRO A 371 -9.73 21.23 6.92
N ALA A 372 -9.77 21.25 5.59
CA ALA A 372 -8.61 21.53 4.73
C ALA A 372 -7.89 22.86 5.06
N ALA A 373 -8.60 23.83 5.65
CA ALA A 373 -8.05 25.12 6.06
C ALA A 373 -7.04 25.03 7.23
N GLU A 374 -7.15 24.02 8.08
CA GLU A 374 -6.27 23.84 9.26
C GLU A 374 -5.04 22.99 8.95
N ALA A 375 -5.06 22.23 7.85
CA ALA A 375 -3.86 21.56 7.33
C ALA A 375 -2.81 22.55 6.79
N ALA A 376 -3.23 23.77 6.41
CA ALA A 376 -2.36 24.83 5.89
C ALA A 376 -2.06 25.94 6.91
N ALA A 377 -2.74 25.99 8.06
CA ALA A 377 -2.70 27.13 8.96
C ALA A 377 -2.10 26.77 10.33
N GLY A 378 -0.80 26.48 10.36
CA GLY A 378 0.02 26.56 11.57
C GLY A 378 0.27 28.02 11.99
N ARG A 379 -0.76 28.86 12.12
CA ARG A 379 -0.61 30.27 12.53
C ARG A 379 -1.20 30.49 13.93
N PRO A 380 -0.38 30.65 14.98
CA PRO A 380 -0.90 31.11 16.26
C PRO A 380 -1.33 32.58 16.13
N LYS A 381 -2.58 32.87 16.50
CA LYS A 381 -3.04 34.24 16.75
C LYS A 381 -2.22 34.79 17.92
N GLN A 382 -1.40 35.80 17.66
CA GLN A 382 -0.82 36.63 18.71
C GLN A 382 -1.97 37.34 19.43
N GLN A 383 -2.30 36.89 20.63
CA GLN A 383 -3.00 37.72 21.61
C GLN A 383 -1.95 38.51 22.38
N GLY A 384 -2.00 39.83 22.21
CA GLY A 384 -1.12 40.77 22.87
C GLY A 384 -1.22 40.65 24.39
N ALA A 385 -0.05 40.70 25.02
CA ALA A 385 0.10 40.88 26.45
C ALA A 385 -0.44 42.27 26.85
N GLY A 386 -1.24 42.27 27.91
CA GLY A 386 -1.68 43.46 28.63
C GLY A 386 -2.02 43.05 30.05
N ASP A 387 -1.08 43.32 30.96
CA ASP A 387 -1.09 43.00 32.38
C ASP A 387 -2.31 43.53 33.15
N ALA A 388 -2.73 42.82 34.20
CA ALA A 388 -2.61 43.27 35.60
C ALA A 388 -3.54 42.53 36.57
N ALA A 389 -2.90 41.88 37.56
CA ALA A 389 -3.19 41.86 39.00
C ALA A 389 -4.64 41.87 39.54
N ALA A 390 -4.90 40.89 40.44
CA ALA A 390 -5.21 41.09 41.87
C ALA A 390 -6.31 40.15 42.42
N GLU A 391 -5.87 39.27 43.31
CA GLU A 391 -6.41 38.98 44.65
C GLU A 391 -7.92 38.77 44.94
N VAL A 392 -8.14 37.63 45.62
CA VAL A 392 -8.95 37.42 46.85
C VAL A 392 -10.47 37.34 46.73
N GLY A 393 -11.02 36.23 47.27
CA GLY A 393 -12.41 36.18 47.73
C GLY A 393 -12.98 34.77 47.88
N GLN A 394 -12.87 34.21 49.09
CA GLN A 394 -13.61 33.01 49.53
C GLN A 394 -15.13 33.25 49.51
N SER A 395 -15.93 32.21 49.25
CA SER A 395 -16.99 31.77 50.19
C SER A 395 -17.82 30.58 49.68
N VAL A 396 -18.20 29.79 50.69
CA VAL A 396 -19.08 28.62 50.78
C VAL A 396 -20.53 28.94 50.41
N THR A 397 -21.29 28.00 49.83
CA THR A 397 -22.59 27.50 50.37
C THR A 397 -23.27 26.43 49.49
N GLU A 398 -24.03 25.59 50.20
CA GLU A 398 -24.70 24.34 49.86
C GLU A 398 -25.96 24.41 48.98
N ALA A 399 -26.24 23.26 48.33
CA ALA A 399 -27.49 22.52 48.18
C ALA A 399 -28.81 23.23 47.78
N ALA A 400 -29.48 22.66 46.75
CA ALA A 400 -30.86 22.17 46.88
C ALA A 400 -31.24 21.24 45.71
N ALA A 401 -31.82 20.10 46.06
CA ALA A 401 -32.48 19.14 45.18
C ALA A 401 -33.85 19.64 44.73
N VAL A 402 -34.27 19.36 43.49
CA VAL A 402 -35.69 19.27 43.12
C VAL A 402 -35.90 18.14 42.12
N GLN A 403 -36.98 17.40 42.36
CA GLN A 403 -37.39 16.13 41.76
C GLN A 403 -38.09 16.28 40.40
N VAL A 404 -38.06 15.15 39.68
CA VAL A 404 -38.83 14.73 38.50
C VAL A 404 -40.35 14.82 38.74
N PRO A 405 -41.17 14.91 37.68
CA PRO A 405 -42.19 13.87 37.53
C PRO A 405 -42.26 13.25 36.13
N ALA A 406 -42.54 11.96 36.14
CA ALA A 406 -42.79 11.11 34.99
C ALA A 406 -44.26 11.20 34.53
N ALA A 407 -44.52 11.03 33.24
CA ALA A 407 -45.78 10.50 32.72
C ALA A 407 -45.54 9.75 31.40
N ALA A 408 -46.02 8.51 31.36
CA ALA A 408 -45.93 7.57 30.26
C ALA A 408 -47.05 7.78 29.23
N ALA A 409 -46.80 7.43 27.96
CA ALA A 409 -47.37 6.24 27.30
C ALA A 409 -47.54 6.40 25.77
N ALA A 410 -47.10 5.33 25.09
CA ALA A 410 -47.67 4.72 23.88
C ALA A 410 -47.62 5.48 22.53
N GLY A 411 -46.83 4.93 21.62
CA GLY A 411 -46.84 5.22 20.19
C GLY A 411 -45.86 4.34 19.43
N ALA A 412 -46.04 3.02 19.51
CA ALA A 412 -45.24 2.07 18.73
C ALA A 412 -45.58 2.21 17.24
N SER A 413 -44.60 2.66 16.45
CA SER A 413 -44.52 2.38 15.02
C SER A 413 -43.11 1.91 14.75
N GLY A 414 -43.01 0.63 14.39
CA GLY A 414 -41.74 -0.07 14.19
C GLY A 414 -40.95 0.56 13.06
N THR A 415 -39.97 1.38 13.42
CA THR A 415 -38.79 1.59 12.59
C THR A 415 -37.96 0.32 12.69
N ALA A 416 -37.82 -0.38 11.56
CA ALA A 416 -36.92 -1.50 11.41
C ALA A 416 -35.57 -1.16 12.06
N ALA A 417 -35.12 -1.98 13.00
CA ALA A 417 -33.82 -1.85 13.62
C ALA A 417 -32.76 -1.75 12.51
N PRO A 418 -31.83 -0.77 12.57
CA PRO A 418 -30.74 -0.74 11.62
C PRO A 418 -29.98 -2.06 11.74
N ALA A 419 -29.83 -2.76 10.62
CA ALA A 419 -29.10 -4.02 10.53
C ALA A 419 -27.78 -3.87 11.31
N ALA A 420 -27.56 -4.75 12.28
CA ALA A 420 -26.37 -4.70 13.12
C ALA A 420 -25.13 -4.65 12.22
N THR A 421 -24.31 -3.61 12.36
CA THR A 421 -23.00 -3.57 11.72
C THR A 421 -22.23 -4.83 12.14
N PRO A 422 -21.55 -5.55 11.21
CA PRO A 422 -20.87 -6.81 11.52
C PRO A 422 -19.80 -6.72 12.63
N LEU A 423 -19.36 -5.51 12.98
CA LEU A 423 -18.45 -5.23 14.10
C LEU A 423 -19.18 -5.20 15.46
N ARG A 424 -20.48 -4.86 15.50
CA ARG A 424 -21.30 -4.81 16.72
C ARG A 424 -21.33 -6.15 17.45
N SER A 425 -21.30 -7.27 16.70
CA SER A 425 -21.29 -8.60 17.28
C SER A 425 -19.93 -9.03 17.86
N GLN A 426 -18.91 -8.16 17.85
CA GLN A 426 -17.53 -8.49 18.23
C GLN A 426 -17.02 -7.73 19.46
N SER A 427 -17.87 -7.02 20.21
CA SER A 427 -17.47 -6.30 21.43
C SER A 427 -16.79 -7.22 22.45
N GLY A 428 -17.29 -8.44 22.62
CA GLY A 428 -16.68 -9.45 23.51
C GLY A 428 -15.24 -9.82 23.13
N LEU A 429 -14.92 -9.91 21.83
CA LEU A 429 -13.56 -10.21 21.37
C LEU A 429 -12.61 -9.01 21.52
N LEU A 430 -13.14 -7.78 21.44
CA LEU A 430 -12.36 -6.58 21.73
C LEU A 430 -11.99 -6.49 23.21
N LEU A 431 -12.91 -6.87 24.11
CA LEU A 431 -12.62 -6.95 25.55
C LEU A 431 -11.59 -8.04 25.88
N GLU A 432 -11.63 -9.18 25.17
CA GLU A 432 -10.61 -10.21 25.31
C GLU A 432 -9.23 -9.73 24.82
N ALA A 433 -9.19 -8.96 23.73
CA ALA A 433 -7.98 -8.31 23.26
C ALA A 433 -7.46 -7.27 24.29
N ALA A 434 -8.34 -6.50 24.92
CA ALA A 434 -7.99 -5.55 25.98
C ALA A 434 -7.36 -6.24 27.19
N ALA A 435 -7.98 -7.32 27.69
CA ALA A 435 -7.44 -8.11 28.79
C ALA A 435 -6.05 -8.69 28.44
N SER A 436 -5.88 -9.15 27.20
CA SER A 436 -4.59 -9.64 26.71
C SER A 436 -3.54 -8.53 26.64
N LEU A 437 -3.90 -7.32 26.18
CA LEU A 437 -3.02 -6.15 26.14
C LEU A 437 -2.62 -5.69 27.56
N HIS A 438 -3.55 -5.71 28.51
CA HIS A 438 -3.24 -5.48 29.92
C HIS A 438 -2.20 -6.47 30.46
N SER A 439 -2.34 -7.75 30.14
CA SER A 439 -1.34 -8.77 30.52
C SER A 439 0.03 -8.55 29.87
N CYS A 440 0.07 -7.86 28.73
CA CYS A 440 1.29 -7.49 28.01
C CYS A 440 1.85 -6.12 28.44
N GLY A 441 1.18 -5.37 29.32
CA GLY A 441 1.59 -4.04 29.78
C GLY A 441 1.21 -2.87 28.87
N ASP A 442 0.45 -3.08 27.79
CA ASP A 442 -0.02 -2.01 26.89
C ASP A 442 -1.39 -1.48 27.36
N HIS A 443 -1.37 -0.75 28.47
CA HIS A 443 -2.59 -0.23 29.11
C HIS A 443 -3.33 0.80 28.25
N HIS A 444 -2.62 1.56 27.42
CA HIS A 444 -3.22 2.59 26.56
C HIS A 444 -4.03 1.98 25.43
N MET A 445 -3.50 0.97 24.73
CA MET A 445 -4.31 0.27 23.72
C MET A 445 -5.40 -0.60 24.33
N ALA A 446 -5.19 -1.16 25.53
CA ALA A 446 -6.24 -1.89 26.23
C ALA A 446 -7.46 -0.98 26.51
N TRP A 447 -7.21 0.23 27.02
CA TRP A 447 -8.25 1.24 27.22
C TRP A 447 -9.01 1.57 25.92
N ASN A 448 -8.29 1.78 24.81
CA ASN A 448 -8.92 2.06 23.52
C ASN A 448 -9.82 0.92 23.04
N ALA A 449 -9.43 -0.34 23.27
CA ALA A 449 -10.23 -1.50 22.94
C ALA A 449 -11.51 -1.57 23.78
N GLU A 450 -11.44 -1.27 25.09
CA GLU A 450 -12.60 -1.20 25.99
C GLU A 450 -13.57 -0.09 25.58
N CYS A 451 -13.06 1.12 25.31
CA CYS A 451 -13.89 2.23 24.83
C CYS A 451 -14.57 1.90 23.51
N LEU A 452 -13.86 1.27 22.57
CA LEU A 452 -14.43 0.87 21.28
C LEU A 452 -15.50 -0.22 21.45
N ALA A 453 -15.28 -1.19 22.33
CA ALA A 453 -16.27 -2.22 22.63
C ALA A 453 -17.57 -1.61 23.17
N GLY A 454 -17.48 -0.73 24.16
CA GLY A 454 -18.65 -0.03 24.73
C GLY A 454 -19.38 0.83 23.69
N TYR A 455 -18.64 1.49 22.81
CA TYR A 455 -19.23 2.25 21.70
C TYR A 455 -20.06 1.38 20.74
N LEU A 456 -19.53 0.22 20.36
CA LEU A 456 -20.22 -0.70 19.46
C LEU A 456 -21.48 -1.28 20.10
N GLU A 457 -21.45 -1.57 21.41
CA GLU A 457 -22.61 -2.06 22.18
C GLU A 457 -23.74 -1.04 22.26
N LEU A 458 -23.40 0.25 22.38
CA LEU A 458 -24.36 1.36 22.33
C LEU A 458 -24.87 1.68 20.92
N GLY A 459 -24.66 0.78 19.96
CA GLY A 459 -25.23 0.88 18.62
C GLY A 459 -24.52 1.85 17.69
N GLY A 460 -23.45 2.50 18.13
CA GLY A 460 -22.82 3.58 17.37
C GLY A 460 -23.29 4.99 17.78
N ASP A 461 -24.19 5.09 18.75
CA ASP A 461 -24.79 6.36 19.18
C ASP A 461 -24.06 6.99 20.38
N GLY A 462 -23.08 6.27 20.95
CA GLY A 462 -22.26 6.70 22.07
C GLY A 462 -20.99 7.47 21.68
N ALA A 463 -20.53 8.34 22.58
CA ALA A 463 -19.24 8.99 22.47
C ALA A 463 -18.14 8.00 22.93
N CYS A 464 -17.22 7.61 22.04
CA CYS A 464 -16.04 6.86 22.41
C CYS A 464 -14.92 7.87 22.61
N GLU A 465 -14.43 8.09 23.83
CA GLU A 465 -13.37 9.09 24.07
C GLU A 465 -12.13 8.85 23.19
N ALA A 466 -11.76 7.59 22.97
CA ALA A 466 -10.68 7.20 22.05
C ALA A 466 -10.93 7.59 20.59
N LEU A 467 -12.20 7.69 20.16
CA LEU A 467 -12.57 8.19 18.82
C LEU A 467 -12.89 9.70 18.82
N LEU A 468 -13.19 10.29 19.99
CA LEU A 468 -13.48 11.73 20.14
C LEU A 468 -12.21 12.57 20.26
N GLN A 469 -11.10 12.00 20.72
CA GLN A 469 -9.82 12.66 20.57
C GLN A 469 -9.62 12.88 19.09
N ALA A 470 -9.58 14.15 18.66
CA ALA A 470 -9.35 14.49 17.28
C ALA A 470 -8.14 13.67 16.80
N PRO A 471 -8.31 12.76 15.81
CA PRO A 471 -7.22 11.93 15.38
C PRO A 471 -6.07 12.88 15.00
N PRO A 472 -4.84 12.61 15.46
CA PRO A 472 -3.72 13.48 15.15
C PRO A 472 -3.68 13.65 13.62
N PRO A 473 -3.40 14.86 13.11
CA PRO A 473 -3.43 15.11 11.69
C PRO A 473 -2.58 14.06 10.97
N PRO A 474 -3.01 13.60 9.78
CA PRO A 474 -2.22 12.67 8.99
C PRO A 474 -0.79 13.19 8.87
N GLY A 475 0.17 12.32 9.19
CA GLY A 475 1.59 12.66 9.05
C GLY A 475 1.87 13.19 7.64
N PRO A 476 2.89 14.06 7.46
CA PRO A 476 3.16 14.74 6.19
C PRO A 476 3.20 13.78 4.99
N LEU A 477 3.78 12.59 5.18
CA LEU A 477 3.88 11.59 4.13
C LEU A 477 2.53 11.02 3.74
N ALA A 478 1.67 10.67 4.72
CA ALA A 478 0.31 10.23 4.43
C ALA A 478 -0.41 11.31 3.62
N SER A 479 -0.34 12.56 4.07
CA SER A 479 -0.93 13.74 3.43
C SER A 479 -0.42 14.03 2.00
N ALA A 480 0.76 13.54 1.63
CA ALA A 480 1.34 13.73 0.31
C ALA A 480 0.96 12.64 -0.72
N LEU A 481 0.30 11.55 -0.30
CA LEU A 481 -0.02 10.42 -1.19
C LEU A 481 -1.15 10.73 -2.19
N PRO A 482 -0.94 10.77 -3.51
CA PRO A 482 -1.99 11.11 -4.46
C PRO A 482 -3.21 10.17 -4.34
N PRO A 483 -4.43 10.64 -4.68
CA PRO A 483 -5.64 9.83 -4.59
C PRO A 483 -5.55 8.55 -5.45
N PRO A 484 -6.27 7.48 -5.09
CA PRO A 484 -6.23 6.21 -5.81
C PRO A 484 -6.49 6.34 -7.32
N SER A 485 -7.43 7.18 -7.73
CA SER A 485 -7.73 7.38 -9.15
C SER A 485 -6.57 8.01 -9.92
N GLU A 486 -5.82 8.94 -9.32
CA GLU A 486 -4.61 9.51 -9.92
C GLU A 486 -3.49 8.49 -10.01
N ALA A 487 -3.22 7.77 -8.93
CA ALA A 487 -2.17 6.76 -8.91
C ALA A 487 -2.44 5.64 -9.93
N ARG A 488 -3.71 5.26 -10.14
CA ARG A 488 -4.10 4.24 -11.12
C ARG A 488 -3.90 4.67 -12.56
N ARG A 489 -3.92 5.96 -12.88
CA ARG A 489 -3.64 6.47 -14.23
C ARG A 489 -2.20 6.21 -14.69
N LEU A 490 -1.28 5.98 -13.76
CA LEU A 490 0.12 5.67 -14.06
C LEU A 490 0.33 4.25 -14.58
N LEU A 491 -0.66 3.37 -14.39
CA LEU A 491 -0.53 1.98 -14.72
C LEU A 491 -0.62 1.78 -16.23
N PRO A 492 0.25 0.94 -16.81
CA PRO A 492 0.22 0.67 -18.25
C PRO A 492 -1.12 0.07 -18.63
N GLY A 493 -1.48 0.17 -19.92
CA GLY A 493 -2.76 -0.27 -20.47
C GLY A 493 -3.24 -1.58 -19.86
N ARG A 494 -4.18 -1.49 -18.91
CA ARG A 494 -4.59 -2.63 -18.10
C ARG A 494 -5.54 -3.53 -18.85
N CYS A 495 -5.31 -4.82 -18.74
CA CYS A 495 -6.34 -5.79 -19.09
C CYS A 495 -7.58 -5.52 -18.22
N ALA A 496 -8.72 -5.28 -18.86
CA ALA A 496 -9.97 -4.97 -18.19
C ALA A 496 -10.53 -6.15 -17.36
N ASN A 497 -9.96 -7.35 -17.48
CA ASN A 497 -10.28 -8.43 -16.57
C ASN A 497 -9.65 -8.16 -15.19
N PRO A 498 -10.44 -7.85 -14.15
CA PRO A 498 -9.90 -7.57 -12.81
C PRO A 498 -9.17 -8.78 -12.22
N ARG A 499 -9.40 -10.01 -12.72
CA ARG A 499 -8.70 -11.23 -12.29
C ARG A 499 -7.58 -11.67 -13.25
N CYS A 500 -7.05 -10.75 -14.06
CA CYS A 500 -5.95 -11.06 -14.97
C CYS A 500 -4.70 -11.53 -14.20
N THR A 501 -4.22 -12.72 -14.53
CA THR A 501 -2.95 -13.32 -14.07
C THR A 501 -2.01 -13.61 -15.24
N ASN A 502 -2.31 -13.09 -16.44
CA ASN A 502 -1.50 -13.35 -17.62
C ASN A 502 -0.11 -12.70 -17.50
N LEU A 503 0.93 -13.54 -17.57
CA LEU A 503 2.34 -13.16 -17.50
C LEU A 503 3.06 -13.35 -18.86
N GLU A 504 2.34 -13.64 -19.94
CA GLU A 504 2.93 -13.73 -21.28
C GLU A 504 3.47 -12.39 -21.77
N GLY A 505 4.52 -12.45 -22.58
CA GLY A 505 5.26 -11.29 -23.08
C GLY A 505 6.32 -10.77 -22.08
N ASP A 506 7.15 -9.85 -22.56
CA ASP A 506 8.35 -9.42 -21.85
C ASP A 506 8.12 -8.31 -20.80
N SER A 507 7.02 -7.56 -20.87
CA SER A 507 6.67 -6.48 -19.92
C SER A 507 5.16 -6.18 -19.95
N GLU A 508 4.60 -5.74 -18.81
CA GLU A 508 3.27 -5.14 -18.75
C GLU A 508 3.19 -3.79 -19.46
N ALA A 509 4.27 -3.01 -19.49
CA ALA A 509 4.30 -1.72 -20.18
C ALA A 509 4.10 -1.86 -21.69
N ASP A 510 4.59 -2.96 -22.27
CA ASP A 510 4.59 -3.23 -23.71
C ASP A 510 3.36 -4.05 -24.14
N LEU A 511 2.36 -4.21 -23.27
CA LEU A 511 1.22 -5.09 -23.51
C LEU A 511 0.24 -4.49 -24.52
N THR A 512 0.09 -5.15 -25.67
CA THR A 512 -0.90 -4.77 -26.68
C THR A 512 -2.28 -5.33 -26.33
N LEU A 513 -3.21 -4.45 -25.98
CA LEU A 513 -4.57 -4.84 -25.63
C LEU A 513 -5.46 -4.95 -26.87
N LYS A 514 -6.25 -6.03 -26.91
CA LYS A 514 -7.29 -6.26 -27.91
C LYS A 514 -8.60 -5.67 -27.41
N ALA A 515 -9.20 -4.76 -28.17
CA ALA A 515 -10.48 -4.15 -27.82
C ALA A 515 -11.59 -5.21 -27.69
N CYS A 516 -12.58 -4.94 -26.85
CA CYS A 516 -13.76 -5.78 -26.71
C CYS A 516 -14.49 -5.89 -28.05
N ALA A 517 -14.58 -7.10 -28.60
CA ALA A 517 -15.34 -7.36 -29.83
C ALA A 517 -16.83 -6.94 -29.78
N GLY A 518 -17.35 -6.71 -28.56
CA GLY A 518 -18.70 -6.20 -28.32
C GLY A 518 -18.81 -4.68 -28.49
N CYS A 519 -18.29 -3.93 -27.52
CA CYS A 519 -18.43 -2.48 -27.39
C CYS A 519 -17.18 -1.67 -27.77
N GLY A 520 -16.02 -2.30 -27.96
CA GLY A 520 -14.75 -1.61 -28.21
C GLY A 520 -14.16 -0.82 -27.01
N ALA A 521 -14.95 -0.53 -25.97
CA ALA A 521 -14.60 0.40 -24.89
C ALA A 521 -13.50 -0.09 -23.93
N VAL A 522 -13.30 -1.41 -23.81
CA VAL A 522 -12.33 -2.00 -22.90
C VAL A 522 -11.34 -2.90 -23.63
N GLY A 523 -10.10 -2.98 -23.14
CA GLY A 523 -9.02 -3.76 -23.74
C GLY A 523 -8.67 -5.02 -22.95
N TYR A 524 -8.27 -6.09 -23.65
CA TYR A 524 -7.87 -7.37 -23.05
C TYR A 524 -6.54 -7.86 -23.60
N CYS A 525 -5.69 -8.39 -22.71
CA CYS A 525 -4.41 -8.96 -23.11
C CYS A 525 -4.57 -10.27 -23.90
N CYS A 526 -5.65 -11.01 -23.67
CA CYS A 526 -5.93 -12.28 -24.33
C CYS A 526 -7.43 -12.62 -24.34
N ARG A 527 -7.83 -13.55 -25.22
CA ARG A 527 -9.23 -14.01 -25.37
C ARG A 527 -9.78 -14.68 -24.09
N PRO A 528 -9.01 -15.47 -23.32
CA PRO A 528 -9.46 -15.98 -22.03
C PRO A 528 -9.86 -14.87 -21.05
N CYS A 529 -9.07 -13.79 -20.95
CA CYS A 529 -9.41 -12.64 -20.10
C CYS A 529 -10.70 -11.95 -20.52
N GLN A 530 -10.90 -11.75 -21.83
CA GLN A 530 -12.18 -11.22 -22.34
C GLN A 530 -13.35 -12.10 -21.95
N THR A 531 -13.22 -13.42 -22.11
CA THR A 531 -14.30 -14.37 -21.80
C THR A 531 -14.61 -14.42 -20.31
N ALA A 532 -13.58 -14.36 -19.46
CA ALA A 532 -13.75 -14.31 -18.01
C ALA A 532 -14.45 -13.01 -17.57
N HIS A 533 -14.00 -11.86 -18.06
CA HIS A 533 -14.63 -10.57 -17.75
C HIS A 533 -16.07 -10.51 -18.25
N TRP A 534 -16.34 -11.03 -19.47
CA TRP A 534 -17.69 -11.14 -20.03
C TRP A 534 -18.65 -11.89 -19.12
N ARG A 535 -18.21 -13.04 -18.57
CA ARG A 535 -19.01 -13.87 -17.66
C ARG A 535 -19.16 -13.26 -16.27
N ALA A 536 -18.24 -12.38 -15.87
CA ALA A 536 -18.24 -11.74 -14.56
C ALA A 536 -19.17 -10.52 -14.45
N GLY A 537 -19.90 -10.17 -15.51
CA GLY A 537 -20.90 -9.09 -15.50
C GLY A 537 -20.87 -8.18 -16.72
N HIS A 538 -19.72 -8.07 -17.40
CA HIS A 538 -19.56 -7.13 -18.53
C HIS A 538 -20.54 -7.37 -19.69
N LYS A 539 -21.11 -8.57 -19.82
CA LYS A 539 -22.16 -8.86 -20.81
C LYS A 539 -23.34 -7.87 -20.73
N GLU A 540 -23.73 -7.49 -19.52
CA GLU A 540 -24.89 -6.62 -19.26
C GLU A 540 -24.58 -5.17 -19.67
N GLU A 541 -23.40 -4.67 -19.29
CA GLU A 541 -22.89 -3.34 -19.64
C GLU A 541 -22.65 -3.20 -21.16
N CYS A 542 -22.05 -4.23 -21.76
CA CYS A 542 -21.65 -4.20 -23.16
C CYS A 542 -22.86 -4.10 -24.11
N GLY A 543 -23.99 -4.70 -23.73
CA GLY A 543 -25.24 -4.64 -24.49
C GLY A 543 -25.81 -3.23 -24.59
N GLY A 544 -25.69 -2.42 -23.53
CA GLY A 544 -26.17 -1.04 -23.50
C GLY A 544 -25.42 -0.10 -24.45
N MET A 545 -24.12 -0.30 -24.63
CA MET A 545 -23.28 0.56 -25.47
C MET A 545 -23.45 0.33 -26.97
N ARG A 546 -23.94 -0.85 -27.40
CA ARG A 546 -24.30 -1.10 -28.81
C ARG A 546 -25.54 -0.32 -29.27
N GLY A 547 -26.40 0.10 -28.34
CA GLY A 547 -27.61 0.86 -28.64
C GLY A 547 -27.41 2.37 -28.80
N ASN A 548 -26.29 2.92 -28.31
CA ASN A 548 -26.07 4.37 -28.24
C ASN A 548 -25.03 4.91 -29.25
N GLY A 549 -24.39 4.03 -30.02
CA GLY A 549 -23.40 4.38 -31.07
C GLY A 549 -23.96 4.30 -32.50
N GLY A 550 -25.28 4.24 -32.66
CA GLY A 550 -25.95 4.13 -33.95
C GLY A 550 -26.92 5.29 -34.19
N ARG A 551 -26.38 6.48 -34.51
CA ARG A 551 -27.03 7.47 -35.36
C ARG A 551 -26.00 8.35 -36.03
#